data_AF-A0A6L7XGY3-F1
#
_entry.id   AF-A0A6L7XGY3-F1
#
_cell.length_a   1.000
_cell.length_b   1.000
_cell.length_c   1.000
_cell.angle_alpha   90.00
_cell.angle_beta   90.00
_cell.angle_gamma   90.00
#
_symmetry.space_group_name_H-M   'P 1'
#
loop_
_entity.id
_entity.type
_entity.pdbx_description
1 polymer ?
#
loop_
_entity_poly.entity_id
_entity_poly.type
_entity_poly.pdbx_seq_one_letter_code
_entity_poly.pdbx_strand_id
1 'polypeptide(L)'
;MHDVDFVVAELYVARTIEPVLKRTAAKFPAVAVTGPRQSGKTTLLQWLFGELHRYVCMEPSDVRAAATADPRAFMEMFKPPVIFNEAHHAPSLFPSIKKKKIDAHDARDFDDQVMAGYVVHPGDVQLQLGPGVTVHPFAGL
;
A
#
# COMPACT_ATOMS: atom_id res chain seq x y z
N MET A 1 2.07 -12.00 25.08
CA MET A 1 1.97 -11.22 23.81
C MET A 1 2.28 -9.74 24.10
N HIS A 2 3.41 -9.45 24.75
CA HIS A 2 3.87 -8.09 25.10
C HIS A 2 5.41 -7.99 24.92
N ASP A 3 6.14 -9.11 25.09
CA ASP A 3 7.59 -9.17 24.83
C ASP A 3 8.01 -8.98 23.36
N VAL A 4 7.25 -9.54 22.40
CA VAL A 4 7.66 -9.52 20.99
C VAL A 4 7.55 -8.11 20.42
N ASP A 5 6.43 -7.41 20.64
CA ASP A 5 6.21 -6.04 20.18
C ASP A 5 7.23 -5.05 20.75
N PHE A 6 7.65 -5.25 22.01
CA PHE A 6 8.70 -4.46 22.65
C PHE A 6 10.07 -4.66 21.98
N VAL A 7 10.44 -5.91 21.65
CA VAL A 7 11.70 -6.21 20.95
C VAL A 7 11.70 -5.66 19.52
N VAL A 8 10.56 -5.67 18.81
CA VAL A 8 10.50 -5.08 17.46
C VAL A 8 10.68 -3.56 17.51
N ALA A 9 10.20 -2.89 18.57
CA ALA A 9 10.38 -1.46 18.76
C ALA A 9 11.85 -1.08 19.02
N GLU A 10 12.61 -1.89 19.77
CA GLU A 10 14.05 -1.65 19.97
C GLU A 10 14.89 -1.93 18.71
N LEU A 11 14.42 -2.80 17.81
CA LEU A 11 15.12 -3.16 16.57
C LEU A 11 14.75 -2.27 15.37
N TYR A 12 13.72 -1.44 15.49
CA TYR A 12 13.27 -0.62 14.38
C TYR A 12 14.24 0.54 14.12
N VAL A 13 14.86 0.53 12.93
CA VAL A 13 15.68 1.63 12.46
C VAL A 13 14.81 2.62 11.68
N ALA A 14 14.72 3.84 12.20
CA ALA A 14 13.99 4.94 11.58
C ALA A 14 14.43 5.16 10.13
N ARG A 15 13.45 5.26 9.22
CA ARG A 15 13.70 5.43 7.79
C ARG A 15 13.52 6.89 7.40
N THR A 16 14.44 7.40 6.58
CA THR A 16 14.39 8.79 6.08
C THR A 16 13.13 9.10 5.28
N ILE A 17 12.47 8.08 4.71
CA ILE A 17 11.23 8.21 3.93
C ILE A 17 9.98 8.42 4.81
N GLU A 18 10.03 8.14 6.12
CA GLU A 18 8.85 8.19 7.00
C GLU A 18 8.09 9.52 6.93
N PRO A 19 8.74 10.71 7.00
CA PRO A 19 8.01 11.98 6.96
C PRO A 19 7.32 12.20 5.62
N VAL A 20 7.94 11.78 4.52
CA VAL A 20 7.35 11.84 3.18
C VAL A 20 6.15 10.91 3.12
N LEU A 21 6.30 9.68 3.59
CA LEU A 21 5.26 8.66 3.52
C LEU A 21 4.02 9.04 4.36
N LYS A 22 4.21 9.57 5.58
CA LYS A 22 3.12 10.10 6.41
C LYS A 22 2.37 11.24 5.71
N ARG A 23 3.10 12.22 5.16
CA ARG A 23 2.49 13.34 4.44
C ARG A 23 1.74 12.90 3.19
N THR A 24 2.30 11.97 2.42
CA THR A 24 1.65 11.45 1.20
C THR A 24 0.42 10.63 1.56
N ALA A 25 0.48 9.79 2.60
CA ALA A 25 -0.67 9.00 3.04
C ALA A 25 -1.85 9.86 3.54
N ALA A 26 -1.56 11.01 4.15
CA ALA A 26 -2.58 11.98 4.56
C ALA A 26 -3.19 12.75 3.37
N LYS A 27 -2.46 12.91 2.27
CA LYS A 27 -2.90 13.74 1.12
C LYS A 27 -3.49 12.95 -0.03
N PHE A 28 -3.12 11.69 -0.18
CA PHE A 28 -3.51 10.90 -1.32
C PHE A 28 -4.41 9.72 -0.91
N PRO A 29 -5.47 9.45 -1.69
CA PRO A 29 -6.38 8.34 -1.40
C PRO A 29 -5.73 6.97 -1.54
N ALA A 30 -4.61 6.89 -2.26
CA ALA A 30 -3.79 5.69 -2.34
C ALA A 30 -2.31 6.07 -2.50
N VAL A 31 -1.43 5.34 -1.80
CA VAL A 31 0.03 5.51 -1.88
C VAL A 31 0.68 4.18 -2.18
N ALA A 32 1.54 4.13 -3.19
CA ALA A 32 2.35 2.95 -3.50
C ALA A 32 3.77 3.12 -2.94
N VAL A 33 4.28 2.09 -2.27
CA VAL A 33 5.65 2.00 -1.76
C VAL A 33 6.38 0.85 -2.45
N THR A 34 7.30 1.18 -3.35
CA THR A 34 8.11 0.23 -4.11
C THR A 34 9.53 0.13 -3.54
N GLY A 35 10.30 -0.88 -3.95
CA GLY A 35 11.74 -0.95 -3.72
C GLY A 35 12.28 -2.39 -3.66
N PRO A 36 13.61 -2.57 -3.52
CA PRO A 36 14.26 -3.88 -3.60
C PRO A 36 13.67 -4.91 -2.65
N ARG A 37 13.72 -6.20 -3.00
CA ARG A 37 13.35 -7.27 -2.05
C ARG A 37 14.11 -7.13 -0.73
N GLN A 38 13.45 -7.48 0.37
CA GLN A 38 14.03 -7.49 1.73
C GLN A 38 14.52 -6.12 2.26
N SER A 39 14.10 -5.00 1.66
CA SER A 39 14.47 -3.65 2.15
C SER A 39 13.73 -3.18 3.41
N GLY A 40 12.84 -4.02 3.98
CA GLY A 40 12.10 -3.71 5.21
C GLY A 40 10.83 -2.86 5.02
N LYS A 41 10.27 -2.84 3.80
CA LYS A 41 9.05 -2.07 3.47
C LYS A 41 7.82 -2.53 4.26
N THR A 42 7.59 -3.84 4.40
CA THR A 42 6.49 -4.37 5.25
C THR A 42 6.64 -3.90 6.70
N THR A 43 7.85 -4.00 7.25
CA THR A 43 8.16 -3.51 8.61
C THR A 43 7.88 -2.02 8.73
N LEU A 44 8.36 -1.20 7.79
CA LEU A 44 8.10 0.24 7.75
C LEU A 44 6.60 0.56 7.73
N LEU A 45 5.83 -0.13 6.89
CA LEU A 45 4.39 0.12 6.76
C LEU A 45 3.61 -0.33 8.00
N GLN A 46 3.93 -1.48 8.57
CA GLN A 46 3.31 -1.92 9.82
C GLN A 46 3.71 -1.03 10.99
N TRP A 47 4.96 -0.57 11.05
CA TRP A 47 5.43 0.38 12.07
C TRP A 47 4.69 1.71 12.01
N LEU A 48 4.52 2.28 10.82
CA LEU A 48 3.89 3.59 10.66
C LEU A 48 2.37 3.57 10.75
N PHE A 49 1.75 2.49 10.28
CA PHE A 49 0.33 2.46 9.97
C PHE A 49 -0.40 1.24 10.53
N GLY A 50 0.29 0.25 11.11
CA GLY A 50 -0.29 -1.04 11.51
C GLY A 50 -1.35 -0.95 12.61
N GLU A 51 -1.28 0.07 13.48
CA GLU A 51 -2.32 0.31 14.48
C GLU A 51 -3.60 0.92 13.88
N LEU A 52 -3.46 1.62 12.75
CA LEU A 52 -4.53 2.40 12.14
C LEU A 52 -5.12 1.74 10.90
N HIS A 53 -4.35 0.92 10.18
CA HIS A 53 -4.72 0.35 8.90
C HIS A 53 -4.86 -1.16 9.03
N ARG A 54 -5.92 -1.70 8.43
CA ARG A 54 -6.03 -3.15 8.28
C ARG A 54 -4.92 -3.66 7.37
N TYR A 55 -4.22 -4.71 7.77
CA TYR A 55 -3.19 -5.33 6.95
C TYR A 55 -3.75 -6.53 6.16
N VAL A 56 -3.49 -6.56 4.85
CA VAL A 56 -3.90 -7.65 3.95
C VAL A 56 -2.70 -8.08 3.11
N CYS A 57 -2.28 -9.34 3.25
CA CYS A 57 -1.24 -9.93 2.43
C CYS A 57 -1.86 -10.56 1.18
N MET A 58 -1.31 -10.24 0.01
CA MET A 58 -1.79 -10.74 -1.29
C MET A 58 -1.00 -11.98 -1.79
N GLU A 59 -0.12 -12.55 -0.97
CA GLU A 59 0.57 -13.81 -1.28
C GLU A 59 -0.28 -15.09 -1.13
N PRO A 60 -1.27 -15.18 -0.23
CA PRO A 60 -2.14 -16.34 -0.17
C PRO A 60 -3.01 -16.47 -1.42
N SER A 61 -3.15 -17.69 -1.96
CA SER A 61 -3.85 -17.95 -3.21
C SER A 61 -5.35 -17.67 -3.16
N ASP A 62 -5.97 -17.90 -2.01
CA ASP A 62 -7.37 -17.60 -1.72
C ASP A 62 -7.64 -16.09 -1.70
N VAL A 63 -6.76 -15.30 -1.07
CA VAL A 63 -6.86 -13.83 -1.07
C VAL A 63 -6.73 -13.28 -2.49
N ARG A 64 -5.78 -13.79 -3.29
CA ARG A 64 -5.64 -13.42 -4.70
C ARG A 64 -6.87 -13.80 -5.51
N ALA A 65 -7.40 -15.00 -5.30
CA ALA A 65 -8.57 -15.49 -6.02
C ALA A 65 -9.78 -14.60 -5.75
N ALA A 66 -10.02 -14.23 -4.48
CA ALA A 66 -11.09 -13.31 -4.10
C ALA A 66 -10.92 -11.92 -4.76
N ALA A 67 -9.70 -11.36 -4.70
CA ALA A 67 -9.39 -10.07 -5.31
C ALA A 67 -9.53 -10.07 -6.84
N THR A 68 -9.25 -11.20 -7.49
CA THR A 68 -9.32 -11.33 -8.95
C THR A 68 -10.73 -11.62 -9.44
N ALA A 69 -11.51 -12.43 -8.70
CA ALA A 69 -12.87 -12.80 -9.06
C ALA A 69 -13.83 -11.62 -9.03
N ASP A 70 -13.78 -10.80 -7.97
CA ASP A 70 -14.54 -9.55 -7.88
C ASP A 70 -13.75 -8.47 -7.13
N PRO A 71 -12.93 -7.67 -7.87
CA PRO A 71 -12.18 -6.56 -7.31
C PRO A 71 -13.05 -5.53 -6.57
N ARG A 72 -14.32 -5.36 -6.96
CA ARG A 72 -15.20 -4.35 -6.33
C ARG A 72 -15.69 -4.84 -4.99
N ALA A 73 -16.18 -6.09 -4.93
CA ALA A 73 -16.58 -6.72 -3.68
C ALA A 73 -15.40 -6.87 -2.71
N PHE A 74 -14.20 -7.20 -3.21
CA PHE A 74 -12.99 -7.24 -2.40
C PHE A 74 -12.68 -5.89 -1.75
N MET A 75 -12.85 -4.80 -2.49
CA MET A 75 -12.69 -3.43 -1.97
C MET A 75 -13.83 -2.98 -1.05
N GLU A 76 -14.98 -3.66 -1.03
CA GLU A 76 -16.02 -3.48 0.00
C GLU A 76 -15.72 -4.28 1.26
N MET A 77 -15.08 -5.44 1.12
CA MET A 77 -14.63 -6.28 2.23
C MET A 77 -13.48 -5.63 3.01
N PHE A 78 -12.57 -4.95 2.29
CA PHE A 78 -11.42 -4.26 2.86
C PHE A 78 -11.53 -2.75 2.65
N LYS A 79 -12.42 -2.13 3.44
CA LYS A 79 -12.57 -0.67 3.44
C LYS A 79 -11.30 0.01 4.01
N PRO A 80 -10.93 1.18 3.48
CA PRO A 80 -9.80 1.93 4.01
C PRO A 80 -10.12 2.44 5.42
N PRO A 81 -9.10 2.69 6.27
CA PRO A 81 -7.66 2.56 5.99
C PRO A 81 -7.17 1.10 5.87
N VAL A 82 -6.41 0.78 4.81
CA VAL A 82 -5.91 -0.60 4.58
C VAL A 82 -4.54 -0.60 3.89
N ILE A 83 -3.67 -1.52 4.31
CA ILE A 83 -2.39 -1.84 3.69
C ILE A 83 -2.56 -3.12 2.85
N PHE A 84 -2.33 -3.04 1.55
CA PHE A 84 -2.21 -4.20 0.66
C PHE A 84 -0.74 -4.53 0.44
N ASN A 85 -0.27 -5.60 1.07
CA ASN A 85 1.09 -6.11 0.91
C ASN A 85 1.20 -7.05 -0.29
N GLU A 86 2.28 -6.91 -1.06
CA GLU A 86 2.51 -7.64 -2.30
C GLU A 86 1.38 -7.52 -3.33
N ALA A 87 0.79 -6.33 -3.44
CA ALA A 87 -0.37 -6.07 -4.31
C ALA A 87 -0.11 -6.32 -5.81
N HIS A 88 1.14 -6.44 -6.22
CA HIS A 88 1.52 -6.88 -7.56
C HIS A 88 0.99 -8.28 -7.92
N HIS A 89 0.66 -9.09 -6.91
CA HIS A 89 0.00 -10.37 -7.08
C HIS A 89 -1.49 -10.27 -7.46
N ALA A 90 -2.11 -9.09 -7.34
CA ALA A 90 -3.51 -8.85 -7.71
C ALA A 90 -3.66 -7.52 -8.46
N PRO A 91 -3.06 -7.38 -9.66
CA PRO A 91 -3.04 -6.11 -10.40
C PRO A 91 -4.44 -5.65 -10.82
N SER A 92 -5.42 -6.56 -10.87
CA SER A 92 -6.84 -6.29 -11.12
C SER A 92 -7.49 -5.36 -10.07
N LEU A 93 -6.85 -5.16 -8.90
CA LEU A 93 -7.32 -4.21 -7.89
C LEU A 93 -7.06 -2.75 -8.26
N PHE A 94 -6.02 -2.45 -9.05
CA PHE A 94 -5.59 -1.07 -9.29
C PHE A 94 -6.67 -0.20 -9.96
N PRO A 95 -7.41 -0.67 -10.99
CA PRO A 95 -8.54 0.10 -11.55
C PRO A 95 -9.64 0.39 -10.53
N SER A 96 -9.89 -0.53 -9.60
CA SER A 96 -10.90 -0.37 -8.56
C SER A 96 -10.48 0.64 -7.49
N ILE A 97 -9.19 0.66 -7.12
CA ILE A 97 -8.59 1.69 -6.26
C ILE A 97 -8.72 3.07 -6.92
N LYS A 98 -8.39 3.16 -8.22
CA LYS A 98 -8.51 4.40 -9.00
C LYS A 98 -9.94 4.92 -9.04
N LYS A 99 -10.89 4.08 -9.46
CA LYS A 99 -12.29 4.48 -9.67
C LYS A 99 -13.00 4.89 -8.37
N LYS A 100 -12.75 4.19 -7.25
CA LYS A 100 -13.46 4.48 -5.99
C LYS A 100 -13.04 5.80 -5.35
N LYS A 101 -11.81 6.27 -5.57
CA LYS A 101 -11.26 7.38 -4.75
C LYS A 101 -10.34 8.36 -5.48
N ILE A 102 -9.63 7.96 -6.55
CA ILE A 102 -8.77 8.90 -7.30
C ILE A 102 -9.62 9.78 -8.21
N ASP A 103 -10.53 9.18 -8.98
CA ASP A 103 -11.35 9.94 -9.94
C ASP A 103 -12.52 10.69 -9.25
N ALA A 104 -12.88 10.30 -8.01
CA ALA A 104 -13.94 10.95 -7.22
C ALA A 104 -13.45 12.14 -6.40
N HIS A 105 -12.13 12.29 -6.22
CA HIS A 105 -11.49 13.37 -5.47
C HIS A 105 -10.43 14.02 -6.35
N ASP A 106 -10.86 14.94 -7.21
CA ASP A 106 -9.95 15.81 -7.95
C ASP A 106 -9.11 16.60 -6.93
N ALA A 107 -7.79 16.65 -7.13
CA ALA A 107 -6.76 16.83 -6.09
C ALA A 107 -6.68 18.21 -5.41
N ARG A 108 -7.77 19.00 -5.42
CA ARG A 108 -7.82 20.40 -4.99
C ARG A 108 -8.39 20.62 -3.58
N ASP A 109 -9.07 19.63 -2.99
CA ASP A 109 -9.79 19.78 -1.72
C ASP A 109 -9.31 18.81 -0.62
N PHE A 110 -8.00 18.81 -0.32
CA PHE A 110 -7.49 18.07 0.85
C PHE A 110 -7.28 19.03 2.02
N ASP A 111 -8.31 19.14 2.87
CA ASP A 111 -8.21 19.75 4.20
C ASP A 111 -7.31 18.89 5.14
N ASP A 112 -6.77 19.50 6.18
CA ASP A 112 -5.77 18.94 7.10
C ASP A 112 -6.22 17.69 7.93
N GLN A 113 -7.40 17.12 7.67
CA GLN A 113 -8.00 16.03 8.45
C GLN A 113 -8.34 14.75 7.65
N VAL A 114 -7.74 14.53 6.47
CA VAL A 114 -7.95 13.25 5.76
C VAL A 114 -7.16 12.12 6.43
N MET A 115 -7.88 11.23 7.11
CA MET A 115 -7.33 9.94 7.60
C MET A 115 -7.19 8.95 6.43
N ALA A 116 -6.00 8.37 6.32
CA ALA A 116 -5.41 7.81 5.11
C ALA A 116 -6.19 6.66 4.44
N GLY A 117 -6.10 6.62 3.10
CA GLY A 117 -6.76 5.64 2.25
C GLY A 117 -6.02 4.30 2.14
N TYR A 118 -5.67 3.91 0.91
CA TYR A 118 -4.99 2.64 0.64
C TYR A 118 -3.47 2.81 0.66
N VAL A 119 -2.74 1.97 1.37
CA VAL A 119 -1.29 1.88 1.22
C VAL A 119 -0.94 0.58 0.52
N VAL A 120 -0.30 0.68 -0.63
CA VAL A 120 0.00 -0.45 -1.50
C VAL A 120 1.50 -0.68 -1.47
N HIS A 121 1.92 -1.90 -1.17
CA HIS A 121 3.31 -2.32 -1.27
C HIS A 121 3.48 -3.25 -2.47
N PRO A 122 3.76 -2.72 -3.67
CA PRO A 122 4.36 -3.50 -4.74
C PRO A 122 5.82 -3.78 -4.37
N GLY A 123 6.23 -5.05 -4.26
CA GLY A 123 7.61 -5.43 -3.97
C GLY A 123 8.62 -4.97 -5.04
N ASP A 124 9.41 -5.90 -5.56
CA ASP A 124 10.44 -5.59 -6.56
C ASP A 124 9.85 -5.56 -7.96
N VAL A 125 8.95 -4.60 -8.20
CA VAL A 125 8.06 -4.63 -9.36
C VAL A 125 8.22 -3.39 -10.22
N GLN A 126 8.35 -3.67 -11.51
CA GLN A 126 8.14 -2.69 -12.56
C GLN A 126 6.64 -2.45 -12.72
N LEU A 127 6.19 -1.22 -12.49
CA LEU A 127 4.76 -0.91 -12.54
C LEU A 127 4.31 -0.82 -14.01
N GLN A 128 3.46 -1.73 -14.47
CA GLN A 128 2.76 -1.53 -15.74
C GLN A 128 1.67 -0.47 -15.56
N LEU A 129 1.82 0.67 -16.23
CA LEU A 129 0.86 1.77 -16.19
C LEU A 129 -0.22 1.65 -17.29
N GLY A 130 -0.01 0.76 -18.26
CA GLY A 130 -0.92 0.47 -19.36
C GLY A 130 -0.31 -0.49 -20.39
N PRO A 131 -1.04 -0.85 -21.45
CA PRO A 131 -0.53 -1.73 -22.50
C PRO A 131 0.76 -1.16 -23.11
N GLY A 132 1.87 -1.87 -22.97
CA GLY A 132 3.18 -1.47 -23.50
C GLY A 132 3.94 -0.39 -22.72
N VAL A 133 3.46 0.04 -21.55
CA VAL A 133 4.12 1.08 -20.73
C VAL A 133 4.49 0.52 -19.35
N THR A 134 5.80 0.41 -19.11
CA THR A 134 6.38 -0.14 -17.88
C THR A 134 7.27 0.90 -17.20
N VAL A 135 7.09 1.11 -15.90
CA VAL A 135 7.98 1.91 -15.05
C VAL A 135 9.06 1.01 -14.50
N HIS A 136 10.31 1.26 -14.89
CA HIS A 136 11.47 0.59 -14.31
C HIS A 136 11.92 1.32 -13.04
N PRO A 137 12.15 0.62 -11.91
CA PRO A 137 12.79 1.25 -10.76
C PRO A 137 14.21 1.68 -11.16
N PHE A 138 14.58 2.91 -10.79
CA PHE A 138 15.85 3.55 -11.14
C PHE A 138 17.11 2.76 -10.70
N ALA A 139 16.97 1.81 -9.78
CA ALA A 139 18.06 0.99 -9.26
C ALA A 139 18.52 -0.15 -10.19
N GLY A 140 18.05 -0.20 -11.44
CA GLY A 140 18.32 -1.29 -12.39
C GLY A 140 18.94 -0.86 -13.73
N LEU A 141 19.55 0.33 -13.82
CA LEU A 141 20.35 0.77 -14.97
C LEU A 141 21.81 1.01 -14.55
#